data_AF-A0A453EB71-F1
#
_entry.id   AF-A0A453EB71-F1
#
_cell.length_a   1.000
_cell.length_b   1.000
_cell.length_c   1.000
_cell.angle_alpha   90.00
_cell.angle_beta   90.00
_cell.angle_gamma   90.00
#
_symmetry.space_group_name_H-M   'P 1'
#
loop_
_entity.id
_entity.type
_entity.pdbx_description
1 polymer ?
#
loop_
_entity_poly.entity_id
_entity_poly.type
_entity_poly.pdbx_seq_one_letter_code
_entity_poly.pdbx_strand_id
1 'polypeptide(L)'
;EKGEDAAAKVALNPEKWLEFKLQEKATVSHDSELFRFSFDPSTKLGLDVASCLVTRAPIGQEVEGKRKYVIRPYTPISDPDSKGYFDLLIKGLSRRENVSAFC
;
A
#
# COMPACT_ATOMS: atom_id res chain seq x y z
N GLU A 1 -23.01 0.47 23.78
CA GLU A 1 -22.26 1.64 23.28
C GLU A 1 -20.77 1.37 23.44
N LYS A 2 -20.01 1.32 22.34
CA LYS A 2 -18.55 1.15 22.39
C LYS A 2 -17.93 2.42 21.83
N GLY A 3 -17.09 3.05 22.64
CA GLY A 3 -16.54 4.38 22.41
C GLY A 3 -15.81 4.50 21.09
N GLU A 4 -16.29 5.45 20.30
CA GLU A 4 -15.58 6.06 19.20
C GLU A 4 -14.53 6.99 19.85
N ASP A 5 -13.43 6.40 20.29
CA ASP A 5 -12.24 7.12 20.72
C ASP A 5 -11.72 7.89 19.49
N ALA A 6 -11.38 9.16 19.67
CA ALA A 6 -10.94 10.07 18.62
C ALA A 6 -9.55 9.69 18.08
N ALA A 7 -9.43 8.49 17.52
CA ALA A 7 -8.24 7.94 16.92
C ALA A 7 -7.94 8.75 15.67
N ALA A 8 -6.73 9.32 15.61
CA ALA A 8 -6.18 9.96 14.43
C ALA A 8 -6.59 9.16 13.18
N LYS A 9 -7.26 9.79 12.21
CA LYS A 9 -7.68 9.11 10.99
C LYS A 9 -6.45 8.42 10.38
N VAL A 10 -6.43 7.09 10.40
CA VAL A 10 -5.38 6.27 9.80
C VAL A 10 -5.89 5.68 8.49
N ALA A 11 -4.98 5.50 7.54
CA ALA A 11 -5.35 5.05 6.20
C ALA A 11 -5.56 3.54 6.09
N LEU A 12 -4.97 2.72 6.97
CA LEU A 12 -5.13 1.26 6.95
C LEU A 12 -6.29 0.78 7.85
N ASN A 13 -6.82 -0.40 7.53
CA ASN A 13 -7.90 -1.03 8.27
C ASN A 13 -7.67 -2.56 8.37
N PRO A 14 -7.69 -3.14 9.59
CA PRO A 14 -7.41 -4.56 9.83
C PRO A 14 -8.62 -5.47 9.56
N GLU A 15 -9.69 -4.96 8.96
CA GLU A 15 -10.86 -5.74 8.52
C GLU A 15 -11.11 -5.62 7.01
N LYS A 16 -10.46 -4.66 6.33
CA LYS A 16 -10.77 -4.33 4.93
C LYS A 16 -9.53 -4.03 4.09
N TRP A 17 -9.47 -4.68 2.93
CA TRP A 17 -8.51 -4.31 1.89
C TRP A 17 -8.83 -2.93 1.34
N LEU A 18 -7.87 -2.03 1.38
CA LEU A 18 -8.01 -0.68 0.87
C LEU A 18 -7.16 -0.53 -0.38
N GLU A 19 -7.74 0.02 -1.44
CA GLU A 19 -7.02 0.28 -2.68
C GLU A 19 -6.27 1.60 -2.58
N PHE A 20 -4.98 1.56 -2.90
CA PHE A 20 -4.13 2.73 -2.96
C PHE A 20 -3.70 2.99 -4.39
N LYS A 21 -3.89 4.23 -4.83
CA LYS A 21 -3.55 4.65 -6.18
C LYS A 21 -2.07 4.93 -6.27
N LEU A 22 -1.41 4.43 -7.32
CA LEU A 22 -0.06 4.83 -7.65
C LEU A 22 -0.07 6.29 -8.11
N GLN A 23 0.60 7.14 -7.34
CA GLN A 23 0.81 8.54 -7.68
C GLN A 23 2.03 8.70 -8.57
N GLU A 24 3.15 8.06 -8.20
CA GLU A 24 4.42 8.23 -8.89
C GLU A 24 5.24 6.94 -8.84
N LYS A 25 6.04 6.72 -9.88
CA LYS A 25 7.07 5.69 -9.91
C LYS A 25 8.40 6.28 -10.34
N ALA A 26 9.49 5.86 -9.71
CA ALA A 26 10.84 6.30 -10.05
C ALA A 26 11.79 5.11 -10.11
N THR A 27 12.61 5.04 -11.16
CA THR A 27 13.66 4.03 -11.28
C THR A 27 14.82 4.38 -10.34
N VAL A 28 15.14 3.49 -9.42
CA VAL A 28 16.26 3.66 -8.46
C VAL A 28 17.51 2.92 -8.94
N SER A 29 17.34 1.77 -9.59
CA SER A 29 18.41 0.93 -10.12
C SER A 29 17.92 0.17 -11.36
N HIS A 30 18.82 -0.56 -12.02
CA HIS A 30 18.52 -1.43 -13.16
C HIS A 30 17.41 -2.47 -12.89
N ASP A 31 17.19 -2.82 -11.62
CA ASP A 31 16.25 -3.84 -11.17
C ASP A 31 15.34 -3.37 -10.04
N SER A 32 15.31 -2.08 -9.71
CA SER A 32 14.59 -1.57 -8.54
C SER A 32 13.85 -0.28 -8.85
N GLU A 33 12.58 -0.25 -8.48
CA GLU A 33 11.68 0.89 -8.68
C GLU A 33 11.07 1.32 -7.33
N LEU A 34 10.98 2.62 -7.12
CA LEU A 34 10.26 3.24 -6.02
C LEU A 34 8.83 3.52 -6.47
N PHE A 35 7.85 3.07 -5.70
CA PHE A 35 6.43 3.30 -5.94
C PHE A 35 5.86 4.17 -4.82
N ARG A 36 5.32 5.33 -5.17
CA ARG A 36 4.61 6.22 -4.26
C ARG A 36 3.11 6.04 -4.41
N PHE A 37 2.48 5.56 -3.36
CA PHE A 37 1.04 5.40 -3.30
C PHE A 37 0.42 6.53 -2.49
N SER A 38 -0.68 7.10 -2.99
CA SER A 38 -1.36 8.20 -2.33
C SER A 38 -2.68 7.79 -1.69
N PHE A 39 -3.04 8.53 -0.65
CA PHE A 39 -4.29 8.44 0.09
C PHE A 39 -4.66 9.81 0.65
N ASP A 40 -5.65 9.87 1.55
CA ASP A 40 -6.10 11.13 2.16
C ASP A 40 -4.91 11.94 2.74
N PRO A 41 -4.67 13.18 2.26
CA PRO A 41 -3.52 13.99 2.67
C PRO A 41 -3.56 14.45 4.13
N SER A 42 -4.71 14.35 4.79
CA SER A 42 -4.87 14.69 6.21
C SER A 42 -4.52 13.54 7.16
N THR A 43 -4.40 12.32 6.64
CA THR A 43 -4.23 11.10 7.43
C THR A 43 -2.81 10.57 7.33
N LYS A 44 -2.41 9.75 8.31
CA LYS A 44 -1.16 8.97 8.26
C LYS A 44 -1.47 7.53 7.89
N LEU A 45 -0.46 6.76 7.48
CA LEU A 45 -0.67 5.36 7.10
C LEU A 45 -1.20 4.51 8.27
N GLY A 46 -0.71 4.78 9.48
CA GLY A 46 -1.14 4.09 10.70
C GLY A 46 -0.38 2.79 10.98
N LEU A 47 0.84 2.65 10.46
CA LEU A 47 1.76 1.57 10.81
C LEU A 47 2.77 2.05 11.83
N ASP A 48 3.00 1.25 12.88
CA ASP A 48 4.12 1.46 13.79
C ASP A 48 5.44 1.05 13.14
N VAL A 49 6.54 1.64 13.59
CA VAL A 49 7.90 1.30 13.13
C VAL A 49 8.13 -0.20 13.26
N ALA A 50 8.73 -0.81 12.23
CA ALA A 50 8.96 -2.25 12.08
C ALA A 50 7.70 -3.12 11.81
N SER A 51 6.53 -2.52 11.62
CA SER A 51 5.35 -3.22 11.10
C SER A 51 5.39 -3.34 9.58
N CYS A 52 4.68 -4.33 9.03
CA CYS A 52 4.54 -4.52 7.60
C CYS A 52 3.07 -4.43 7.17
N LEU A 53 2.82 -3.95 5.95
CA LEU A 53 1.51 -4.06 5.32
C LEU A 53 1.49 -5.24 4.35
N VAL A 54 0.34 -5.91 4.29
CA VAL A 54 0.12 -6.94 3.30
C VAL A 54 -0.43 -6.28 2.05
N THR A 55 0.29 -6.37 0.94
CA THR A 55 -0.19 -5.92 -0.36
C THR A 55 -0.79 -7.07 -1.16
N ARG A 56 -1.79 -6.76 -1.98
CA ARG A 56 -2.23 -7.61 -3.08
C ARG A 56 -2.27 -6.81 -4.38
N ALA A 57 -1.84 -7.46 -5.46
CA ALA A 57 -1.92 -6.92 -6.80
C ALA A 57 -2.51 -7.97 -7.74
N PRO A 58 -3.38 -7.59 -8.69
CA PRO A 58 -3.90 -8.52 -9.67
C PRO A 58 -2.81 -9.01 -10.62
N ILE A 59 -2.86 -10.29 -10.99
CA ILE A 59 -1.94 -10.91 -11.95
C ILE A 59 -2.69 -11.57 -13.10
N GLY A 60 -2.15 -11.40 -14.31
CA GLY A 60 -2.72 -11.99 -15.53
C GLY A 60 -4.03 -11.34 -15.98
N GLN A 61 -4.66 -11.97 -16.96
CA GLN A 61 -6.00 -11.60 -17.43
C GLN A 61 -7.06 -12.23 -16.52
N GLU A 62 -8.21 -11.57 -16.44
CA GLU A 62 -9.38 -12.15 -15.79
C GLU A 62 -9.89 -13.34 -16.61
N VAL A 63 -10.02 -14.49 -15.96
CA VAL A 63 -10.52 -15.71 -16.58
C VAL A 63 -11.77 -16.11 -15.81
N GLU A 64 -12.89 -16.27 -16.52
CA GLU A 64 -14.17 -16.70 -15.94
C GLU A 64 -14.67 -15.82 -14.77
N GLY A 65 -14.49 -14.50 -14.86
CA GLY A 65 -14.91 -13.57 -13.79
C GLY A 65 -14.05 -13.62 -12.53
N LYS A 66 -12.94 -14.37 -12.55
CA LYS A 66 -12.04 -14.54 -11.41
C LYS A 66 -10.68 -13.92 -11.72
N ARG A 67 -10.35 -12.87 -10.98
CA ARG A 67 -9.04 -12.22 -11.01
C ARG A 67 -8.11 -12.89 -10.02
N LYS A 68 -6.94 -13.36 -10.47
CA LYS A 68 -5.91 -13.90 -9.59
C LYS A 68 -5.14 -12.75 -8.95
N TYR A 69 -4.75 -12.91 -7.69
CA TYR A 69 -3.98 -11.91 -6.95
C TYR A 69 -2.67 -12.52 -6.45
N VAL A 70 -1.60 -11.74 -6.50
CA VAL A 70 -0.36 -12.02 -5.77
C VAL A 70 -0.39 -11.21 -4.49
N ILE A 71 -0.19 -11.90 -3.36
CA ILE A 71 -0.15 -11.31 -2.02
C ILE A 71 1.30 -11.31 -1.53
N ARG A 72 1.80 -10.16 -1.08
CA ARG A 72 3.17 -10.01 -0.56
C ARG A 72 3.21 -9.01 0.60
N PRO A 73 3.90 -9.32 1.71
CA PRO A 73 4.18 -8.34 2.75
C PRO A 73 5.27 -7.37 2.28
N TYR A 74 5.09 -6.08 2.58
CA TYR A 74 6.10 -5.04 2.37
C TYR A 74 6.18 -4.13 3.60
N THR A 75 7.37 -3.62 3.88
CA THR A 75 7.58 -2.56 4.88
C THR A 75 7.79 -1.25 4.12
N PRO A 76 6.99 -0.19 4.38
CA PRO A 76 7.23 1.11 3.80
C PRO A 76 8.61 1.65 4.15
N ILE A 77 9.19 2.41 3.24
CA ILE A 77 10.43 3.14 3.50
C ILE A 77 10.17 4.62 3.88
N SER A 78 8.93 5.08 3.75
CA SER A 78 8.50 6.41 4.17
C SER A 78 8.42 6.52 5.70
N ASP A 79 8.61 7.73 6.22
CA ASP A 79 8.46 8.03 7.64
C ASP A 79 7.03 7.68 8.13
N PRO A 80 6.85 6.98 9.27
CA PRO A 80 5.54 6.65 9.85
C PRO A 80 4.60 7.85 10.06
N ASP A 81 5.17 9.04 10.26
CA ASP A 81 4.41 10.29 10.46
C ASP A 81 4.10 11.02 9.14
N SER A 82 4.55 10.48 8.00
CA SER A 82 4.18 10.98 6.66
C SER A 82 2.68 10.90 6.44
N LYS A 83 2.12 11.95 5.83
CA LYS A 83 0.69 12.06 5.55
C LYS A 83 0.40 12.03 4.06
N GLY A 84 -0.69 11.37 3.68
CA GLY A 84 -1.18 11.32 2.29
C GLY A 84 -0.43 10.41 1.34
N TYR A 85 0.69 9.82 1.75
CA TYR A 85 1.43 8.90 0.90
C TYR A 85 2.24 7.89 1.71
N PHE A 86 2.62 6.80 1.04
CA PHE A 86 3.67 5.91 1.49
C PHE A 86 4.49 5.41 0.29
N ASP A 87 5.75 5.11 0.54
CA ASP A 87 6.69 4.70 -0.49
C ASP A 87 7.12 3.24 -0.29
N LEU A 88 7.06 2.44 -1.37
CA LEU A 88 7.57 1.08 -1.42
C LEU A 88 8.74 0.99 -2.41
N LEU A 89 9.89 0.49 -1.96
CA LEU A 89 10.99 0.10 -2.85
C LEU A 89 10.84 -1.37 -3.22
N ILE A 90 10.61 -1.66 -4.50
CA ILE A 90 10.38 -3.02 -4.98
C ILE A 90 11.45 -3.39 -6.00
N LYS A 91 12.17 -4.46 -5.69
CA LYS A 91 13.14 -5.08 -6.59
C LYS A 91 12.42 -6.03 -7.55
N GLY A 92 12.54 -5.75 -8.85
CA GLY A 92 12.08 -6.55 -9.97
C GLY A 92 10.57 -6.64 -10.06
N LEU A 93 9.92 -5.70 -10.75
CA LEU A 93 8.63 -5.92 -11.42
C LEU A 93 8.21 -4.67 -12.22
N SER A 94 8.55 -4.62 -13.51
CA SER A 94 8.26 -3.48 -14.40
C SER A 94 6.78 -3.30 -14.77
N ARG A 95 5.83 -3.91 -14.04
CA ARG A 95 4.38 -3.96 -14.36
C ARG A 95 3.47 -4.00 -13.13
N ARG A 96 3.62 -3.12 -12.15
CA ARG A 96 2.58 -2.88 -11.13
C ARG A 96 2.04 -1.46 -11.25
N GLU A 97 0.72 -1.34 -11.42
CA GLU A 97 0.01 -0.06 -11.46
C GLU A 97 -0.62 0.20 -10.08
N ASN A 98 -1.68 -0.49 -9.68
CA ASN A 98 -2.31 -0.30 -8.36
C ASN A 98 -2.07 -1.50 -7.42
N VAL A 99 -2.11 -1.24 -6.11
CA VAL A 99 -2.10 -2.26 -5.06
C VAL A 99 -3.26 -2.03 -4.09
N SER A 100 -3.84 -3.11 -3.57
CA SER A 100 -4.61 -3.00 -2.32
C SER A 100 -3.73 -3.40 -1.15
N ALA A 101 -3.84 -2.71 -0.03
CA ALA A 101 -3.12 -3.02 1.18
C ALA A 101 -4.05 -3.16 2.39
N PHE A 102 -3.57 -3.88 3.39
CA PHE A 102 -4.27 -4.20 4.63
C PHE A 102 -3.23 -4.39 5.74
N CYS A 103 -3.55 -3.95 6.95
CA CYS A 103 -2.83 -4.23 8.18
C CYS A 103 -3.81 -4.21 9.36
#